data_AF-A0A850S3B2-F1
#
_entry.id   AF-A0A850S3B2-F1
#
_cell.length_a   1.000
_cell.length_b   1.000
_cell.length_c   1.000
_cell.angle_alpha   90.00
_cell.angle_beta   90.00
_cell.angle_gamma   90.00
#
_symmetry.space_group_name_H-M   'P 1'
#
loop_
_entity.id
_entity.type
_entity.pdbx_description
1 polymer ?
#
loop_
_entity_poly.entity_id
_entity_poly.type
_entity_poly.pdbx_seq_one_letter_code
_entity_poly.pdbx_strand_id
1 'polypeptide(L)'
;MDAHHGDGVFYAFENDADLCVVDLHEDGAHLYPGTGFADETGRGAAKGTKLNLPMRPGANDADFLNIWPEAEAFIRAFNPEFIIFQCGADSIAGDPITHMQLTPKSHALAAASLCRIADEFSQRRIIALGGGGYNRKNLAAAWNAVLSALSDS
;
A
#
# COMPACT_ATOMS: atom_id res chain seq x y z
N MET A 1 -0.86 1.44 1.99
CA MET A 1 -1.20 2.89 1.88
C MET A 1 -1.49 3.49 3.23
N ASP A 2 -1.88 2.67 4.23
CA ASP A 2 -1.56 2.96 5.63
C ASP A 2 -0.10 3.36 5.80
N ALA A 3 0.18 4.27 6.72
CA ALA A 3 1.55 4.68 7.01
C ALA A 3 2.30 3.67 7.88
N HIS A 4 1.63 2.76 8.56
CA HIS A 4 2.26 1.74 9.38
C HIS A 4 2.48 0.48 8.54
N HIS A 5 3.60 -0.21 8.77
CA HIS A 5 3.81 -1.52 8.18
C HIS A 5 2.69 -2.48 8.63
N GLY A 6 2.08 -3.17 7.67
CA GLY A 6 1.06 -4.20 7.84
C GLY A 6 1.62 -5.51 8.39
N ASP A 7 2.40 -5.43 9.47
CA ASP A 7 3.13 -6.51 10.11
C ASP A 7 2.27 -7.75 10.42
N GLY A 8 1.03 -7.55 10.83
CA GLY A 8 0.07 -8.62 11.10
C GLY A 8 -0.26 -9.47 9.86
N VAL A 9 -0.40 -8.84 8.69
CA VAL A 9 -0.61 -9.57 7.42
C VAL A 9 0.71 -10.13 6.92
N PHE A 10 1.77 -9.32 6.93
CA PHE A 10 3.08 -9.74 6.44
C PHE A 10 3.57 -11.00 7.16
N TYR A 11 3.64 -10.99 8.49
CA TYR A 11 4.22 -12.11 9.25
C TYR A 11 3.31 -13.33 9.31
N ALA A 12 1.99 -13.15 9.29
CA ALA A 12 1.06 -14.28 9.22
C ALA A 12 1.22 -15.10 7.93
N PHE A 13 1.66 -14.45 6.84
CA PHE A 13 1.81 -15.05 5.52
C PHE A 13 3.23 -15.00 4.97
N GLU A 14 4.25 -14.80 5.83
CA GLU A 14 5.64 -14.62 5.41
C GLU A 14 6.19 -15.82 4.62
N ASN A 15 5.67 -17.02 4.89
CA ASN A 15 6.04 -18.27 4.21
C ASN A 15 5.06 -18.72 3.11
N ASP A 16 3.98 -17.96 2.87
CA ASP A 16 2.96 -18.29 1.87
C ASP A 16 3.36 -17.72 0.50
N ALA A 17 3.62 -18.61 -0.47
CA ALA A 17 4.04 -18.24 -1.82
C ALA A 17 2.86 -17.87 -2.73
N ASP A 18 1.63 -18.21 -2.34
CA ASP A 18 0.41 -17.92 -3.10
C ASP A 18 -0.17 -16.54 -2.75
N LEU A 19 0.42 -15.83 -1.78
CA LEU A 19 0.06 -14.47 -1.42
C LEU A 19 1.21 -13.49 -1.68
N CYS A 20 0.97 -12.51 -2.55
CA CYS A 20 1.84 -11.34 -2.70
C CYS A 20 1.47 -10.26 -1.69
N VAL A 21 2.46 -9.70 -0.99
CA VAL A 21 2.28 -8.53 -0.11
C VAL A 21 3.14 -7.40 -0.63
N VAL A 22 2.52 -6.25 -0.90
CA VAL A 22 3.22 -5.02 -1.26
C VAL A 22 2.79 -3.93 -0.29
N ASP A 23 3.76 -3.39 0.44
CA ASP A 23 3.50 -2.47 1.54
C ASP A 23 4.38 -1.22 1.41
N LEU A 24 3.75 -0.08 1.17
CA LEU A 24 4.36 1.24 1.23
C LEU A 24 3.91 1.91 2.53
N HIS A 25 4.86 2.12 3.43
CA HIS A 25 4.67 2.63 4.79
C HIS A 25 5.85 3.52 5.19
N GLU A 26 5.71 4.28 6.29
CA GLU A 26 6.82 5.00 6.90
C GLU A 26 7.80 4.01 7.53
N ASP A 27 9.10 4.22 7.31
CA ASP A 27 10.18 3.35 7.77
C ASP A 27 10.05 3.00 9.26
N GLY A 28 10.06 1.70 9.55
CA GLY A 28 9.94 1.15 10.90
C GLY A 28 11.02 1.63 11.87
N ALA A 29 12.17 2.14 11.38
CA ALA A 29 13.15 2.79 12.23
C ALA A 29 12.60 4.07 12.92
N HIS A 30 11.52 4.65 12.39
CA HIS A 30 10.93 5.90 12.83
C HIS A 30 9.48 5.77 13.32
N LEU A 31 8.77 4.73 12.90
CA LEU A 31 7.36 4.53 13.23
C LEU A 31 7.09 3.13 13.81
N TYR A 32 6.12 3.05 14.73
CA TYR A 32 5.55 1.76 15.12
C TYR A 32 5.04 1.02 13.86
N PRO A 33 5.16 -0.32 13.74
CA PRO A 33 5.57 -1.29 14.76
C PRO A 33 7.08 -1.57 14.89
N GLY A 34 7.94 -0.86 14.18
CA GLY A 34 9.38 -1.13 14.22
C GLY A 34 9.85 -2.24 13.25
N THR A 35 9.04 -2.54 12.23
CA THR A 35 9.28 -3.58 11.22
C THR A 35 8.98 -3.04 9.82
N GLY A 36 9.15 -3.85 8.77
CA GLY A 36 8.90 -3.42 7.39
C GLY A 36 10.18 -3.05 6.63
N PHE A 37 11.31 -3.65 7.02
CA PHE A 37 12.57 -3.39 6.34
C PHE A 37 12.56 -4.00 4.94
N ALA A 38 13.26 -3.35 4.00
CA ALA A 38 13.28 -3.73 2.60
C ALA A 38 13.90 -5.12 2.32
N ASP A 39 14.70 -5.66 3.26
CA ASP A 39 15.29 -6.99 3.16
C ASP A 39 14.33 -8.11 3.60
N GLU A 40 13.21 -7.76 4.26
CA GLU A 40 12.12 -8.67 4.60
C GLU A 40 11.31 -9.01 3.33
N THR A 41 11.76 -10.04 2.60
CA THR A 41 11.24 -10.41 1.27
C THR A 41 10.42 -11.71 1.26
N GLY A 42 9.95 -12.15 2.43
CA GLY A 42 9.33 -13.46 2.63
C GLY A 42 10.35 -14.57 2.90
N ARG A 43 9.85 -15.74 3.31
CA ARG A 43 10.65 -16.88 3.77
C ARG A 43 10.29 -18.18 3.06
N GLY A 44 11.26 -19.10 3.05
CA GLY A 44 11.06 -20.43 2.45
C GLY A 44 10.66 -20.33 0.98
N ALA A 45 9.55 -20.98 0.63
CA ALA A 45 9.00 -20.96 -0.73
C ALA A 45 8.49 -19.57 -1.17
N ALA A 46 8.17 -18.70 -0.22
CA ALA A 46 7.63 -17.37 -0.48
C ALA A 46 8.70 -16.28 -0.64
N LYS A 47 9.99 -16.62 -0.63
CA LYS A 47 11.05 -15.62 -0.83
C LYS A 47 10.88 -14.93 -2.19
N GLY A 48 10.81 -13.60 -2.18
CA GLY A 48 10.56 -12.77 -3.35
C GLY A 48 9.07 -12.50 -3.64
N THR A 49 8.16 -12.88 -2.74
CA THR A 49 6.71 -12.58 -2.86
C THR A 49 6.24 -11.46 -1.93
N LYS A 50 7.14 -10.92 -1.10
CA LYS A 50 6.86 -9.82 -0.20
C LYS A 50 7.76 -8.63 -0.59
N LEU A 51 7.17 -7.45 -0.69
CA LEU A 51 7.85 -6.21 -1.03
C LEU A 51 7.46 -5.13 -0.02
N ASN A 52 8.43 -4.75 0.82
CA ASN A 52 8.33 -3.58 1.67
C ASN A 52 9.01 -2.39 0.99
N LEU A 53 8.29 -1.27 0.97
CA LEU A 53 8.74 0.02 0.45
C LEU A 53 8.77 1.02 1.61
N PRO A 54 9.77 0.94 2.52
CA PRO A 54 9.89 1.85 3.64
C PRO A 54 10.20 3.26 3.15
N MET A 55 9.36 4.20 3.55
CA MET A 55 9.43 5.60 3.17
C MET A 55 10.02 6.42 4.32
N ARG A 56 10.95 7.32 4.01
CA ARG A 56 11.50 8.23 5.01
C ARG A 56 10.39 9.11 5.62
N PRO A 57 10.51 9.51 6.90
CA PRO A 57 9.65 10.53 7.49
C PRO A 57 9.56 11.78 6.61
N GLY A 58 8.36 12.30 6.44
CA GLY A 58 8.10 13.46 5.57
C GLY A 58 7.98 13.15 4.08
N ALA A 59 8.03 11.88 3.65
CA ALA A 59 7.82 11.49 2.26
C ALA A 59 6.46 11.98 1.74
N ASN A 60 6.45 12.51 0.52
CA ASN A 60 5.30 13.17 -0.10
C ASN A 60 4.92 12.52 -1.45
N ASP A 61 3.97 13.13 -2.16
CA ASP A 61 3.49 12.62 -3.45
C ASP A 61 4.61 12.42 -4.50
N ALA A 62 5.67 13.22 -4.48
CA ALA A 62 6.80 13.03 -5.41
C ALA A 62 7.62 11.80 -5.04
N ASP A 63 7.86 11.56 -3.75
CA ASP A 63 8.51 10.32 -3.28
C ASP A 63 7.65 9.10 -3.66
N PHE A 64 6.32 9.18 -3.47
CA PHE A 64 5.37 8.14 -3.90
C PHE A 64 5.43 7.89 -5.42
N LEU A 65 5.39 8.93 -6.25
CA LEU A 65 5.45 8.79 -7.71
C LEU A 65 6.75 8.15 -8.21
N ASN A 66 7.86 8.37 -7.49
CA ASN A 66 9.14 7.77 -7.83
C ASN A 66 9.19 6.27 -7.51
N ILE A 67 8.57 5.83 -6.40
CA ILE A 67 8.65 4.44 -5.92
C ILE A 67 7.50 3.56 -6.42
N TRP A 68 6.31 4.13 -6.66
CA TRP A 68 5.12 3.36 -7.05
C TRP A 68 5.29 2.47 -8.29
N PRO A 69 6.07 2.84 -9.33
CA PRO A 69 6.35 1.94 -10.44
C PRO A 69 6.99 0.60 -10.03
N GLU A 70 7.75 0.57 -8.93
CA GLU A 70 8.31 -0.67 -8.37
C GLU A 70 7.21 -1.58 -7.83
N ALA A 71 6.26 -1.02 -7.08
CA ALA A 71 5.06 -1.74 -6.61
C ALA A 71 4.27 -2.31 -7.80
N GLU A 72 4.01 -1.50 -8.83
CA GLU A 72 3.28 -1.94 -10.02
C GLU A 72 3.97 -3.10 -10.74
N ALA A 73 5.29 -3.01 -10.92
CA ALA A 73 6.08 -4.05 -11.57
C ALA A 73 6.08 -5.35 -10.75
N PHE A 74 6.21 -5.25 -9.43
CA PHE A 74 6.20 -6.40 -8.53
C PHE A 74 4.85 -7.11 -8.55
N ILE A 75 3.75 -6.36 -8.46
CA ILE A 75 2.39 -6.94 -8.52
C ILE A 75 2.17 -7.61 -9.88
N ARG A 76 2.57 -6.99 -10.99
CA ARG A 76 2.42 -7.60 -12.33
C ARG A 76 3.23 -8.88 -12.48
N ALA A 77 4.46 -8.91 -11.96
CA ALA A 77 5.30 -10.11 -12.00
C ALA A 77 4.64 -11.29 -11.27
N PHE A 78 3.82 -11.01 -10.25
CA PHE A 78 3.06 -12.03 -9.51
C PHE A 78 1.82 -12.56 -10.27
N ASN A 79 1.27 -11.79 -11.22
CA ASN A 79 0.04 -12.13 -11.96
C ASN A 79 -1.18 -12.42 -11.05
N PRO A 80 -1.66 -11.45 -10.25
CA PRO A 80 -2.68 -11.71 -9.23
C PRO A 80 -4.03 -12.09 -9.82
N GLU A 81 -4.67 -13.11 -9.24
CA GLU A 81 -6.05 -13.48 -9.59
C GLU A 81 -7.10 -12.64 -8.85
N PHE A 82 -6.69 -11.93 -7.80
CA PHE A 82 -7.53 -11.07 -6.97
C PHE A 82 -6.66 -10.02 -6.26
N ILE A 83 -7.14 -8.78 -6.11
CA ILE A 83 -6.42 -7.72 -5.39
C ILE A 83 -7.22 -7.27 -4.15
N ILE A 84 -6.56 -7.26 -2.99
CA ILE A 84 -7.06 -6.59 -1.77
C ILE A 84 -6.26 -5.30 -1.61
N PHE A 85 -6.94 -4.17 -1.66
CA PHE A 85 -6.32 -2.86 -1.50
C PHE A 85 -6.64 -2.28 -0.12
N GLN A 86 -5.64 -2.16 0.73
CA GLN A 86 -5.77 -1.52 2.04
C GLN A 86 -5.53 0.00 1.91
N CYS A 87 -6.52 0.79 2.31
CA CYS A 87 -6.61 2.23 2.06
C CYS A 87 -6.54 3.06 3.35
N GLY A 88 -5.58 2.78 4.23
CA GLY A 88 -5.35 3.59 5.44
C GLY A 88 -5.00 5.04 5.09
N ALA A 89 -5.66 6.02 5.69
CA ALA A 89 -5.55 7.44 5.34
C ALA A 89 -4.55 8.23 6.20
N ASP A 90 -3.84 7.55 7.10
CA ASP A 90 -2.86 8.14 8.02
C ASP A 90 -1.51 8.47 7.37
N SER A 91 -1.29 8.06 6.13
CA SER A 91 -0.16 8.52 5.31
C SER A 91 -0.31 9.95 4.78
N ILE A 92 -1.49 10.56 4.94
CA ILE A 92 -1.78 11.91 4.44
C ILE A 92 -1.29 12.96 5.44
N ALA A 93 -0.70 14.04 4.90
CA ALA A 93 -0.20 15.16 5.68
C ALA A 93 -1.19 15.64 6.76
N GLY A 94 -0.68 15.82 7.98
CA GLY A 94 -1.46 16.29 9.13
C GLY A 94 -2.28 15.20 9.84
N ASP A 95 -2.00 13.93 9.57
CA ASP A 95 -2.38 12.85 10.49
C ASP A 95 -1.55 12.93 11.78
N PRO A 96 -2.14 12.74 12.98
CA PRO A 96 -1.45 12.97 14.24
C PRO A 96 -0.43 11.89 14.65
N ILE A 97 -0.42 10.73 14.00
CA ILE A 97 0.43 9.60 14.46
C ILE A 97 1.52 9.19 13.47
N THR A 98 1.70 9.91 12.38
CA THR A 98 2.68 9.62 11.34
C THR A 98 3.36 10.91 10.90
N HIS A 99 4.46 10.81 10.17
CA HIS A 99 5.19 11.95 9.61
C HIS A 99 5.05 12.06 8.09
N MET A 100 4.34 11.12 7.46
CA MET A 100 4.10 11.12 6.02
C MET A 100 3.35 12.38 5.56
N GLN A 101 3.62 12.80 4.33
CA GLN A 101 3.09 14.01 3.72
C GLN A 101 2.42 13.74 2.37
N LEU A 102 1.80 12.56 2.22
CA LEU A 102 1.02 12.28 1.02
C LEU A 102 -0.24 13.17 0.97
N THR A 103 -0.84 13.22 -0.21
CA THR A 103 -2.19 13.76 -0.40
C THR A 103 -3.14 12.68 -0.92
N PRO A 104 -4.46 12.94 -0.95
CA PRO A 104 -5.42 12.02 -1.58
C PRO A 104 -5.10 11.69 -3.05
N LYS A 105 -4.24 12.46 -3.73
CA LYS A 105 -3.81 12.18 -5.10
C LYS A 105 -3.03 10.87 -5.21
N SER A 106 -2.14 10.60 -4.26
CA SER A 106 -1.37 9.34 -4.24
C SER A 106 -2.29 8.14 -4.02
N HIS A 107 -3.31 8.29 -3.17
CA HIS A 107 -4.37 7.28 -2.96
C HIS A 107 -5.19 7.03 -4.23
N ALA A 108 -5.62 8.08 -4.93
CA ALA A 108 -6.34 7.94 -6.20
C ALA A 108 -5.48 7.25 -7.27
N LEU A 109 -4.20 7.61 -7.37
CA LEU A 109 -3.29 7.00 -8.33
C LEU A 109 -3.05 5.52 -8.04
N ALA A 110 -2.80 5.18 -6.77
CA ALA A 110 -2.69 3.79 -6.35
C ALA A 110 -3.95 2.99 -6.71
N ALA A 111 -5.14 3.50 -6.37
CA ALA A 111 -6.41 2.87 -6.71
C ALA A 111 -6.58 2.66 -8.22
N ALA A 112 -6.41 3.72 -9.02
CA ALA A 112 -6.56 3.67 -10.46
C ALA A 112 -5.53 2.74 -11.12
N SER A 113 -4.31 2.68 -10.58
CA SER A 113 -3.30 1.75 -11.03
C SER A 113 -3.69 0.31 -10.75
N LEU A 114 -4.12 0.00 -9.52
CA LEU A 114 -4.56 -1.33 -9.12
C LEU A 114 -5.79 -1.80 -9.91
N CYS A 115 -6.72 -0.90 -10.26
CA CYS A 115 -7.81 -1.20 -11.20
C CYS A 115 -7.28 -1.70 -12.54
N ARG A 116 -6.29 -1.00 -13.13
CA ARG A 116 -5.67 -1.45 -14.39
C ARG A 116 -4.98 -2.81 -14.25
N ILE A 117 -4.31 -3.07 -13.12
CA ILE A 117 -3.74 -4.41 -12.86
C ILE A 117 -4.84 -5.46 -12.76
N ALA A 118 -5.95 -5.15 -12.07
CA ALA A 118 -7.06 -6.07 -11.92
C ALA A 118 -7.77 -6.34 -13.25
N ASP A 119 -7.85 -5.36 -14.15
CA ASP A 119 -8.30 -5.54 -15.53
C ASP A 119 -7.38 -6.52 -16.29
N GLU A 120 -6.06 -6.36 -16.14
CA GLU A 120 -5.05 -7.17 -16.83
C GLU A 120 -5.04 -8.64 -16.35
N PHE A 121 -5.11 -8.89 -15.04
CA PHE A 121 -4.84 -10.22 -14.46
C PHE A 121 -6.02 -10.82 -13.67
N SER A 122 -6.84 -9.98 -13.05
CA SER A 122 -7.80 -10.42 -12.03
C SER A 122 -9.26 -10.39 -12.50
N GLN A 123 -9.54 -10.19 -13.79
CA GLN A 123 -10.91 -10.05 -14.32
C GLN A 123 -11.72 -9.00 -13.53
N ARG A 124 -11.10 -7.85 -13.22
CA ARG A 124 -11.67 -6.74 -12.44
C ARG A 124 -11.96 -7.05 -10.97
N ARG A 125 -11.42 -8.15 -10.43
CA ARG A 125 -11.60 -8.50 -9.02
C ARG A 125 -10.63 -7.72 -8.14
N ILE A 126 -11.13 -6.63 -7.58
CA ILE A 126 -10.47 -5.83 -6.57
C ILE A 126 -11.46 -5.48 -5.46
N ILE A 127 -11.00 -5.49 -4.21
CA ILE A 127 -11.75 -4.95 -3.07
C ILE A 127 -10.88 -3.95 -2.31
N ALA A 128 -11.47 -2.81 -1.95
CA ALA A 128 -10.84 -1.83 -1.08
C ALA A 128 -11.31 -2.01 0.37
N LEU A 129 -10.37 -2.01 1.31
CA LEU A 129 -10.61 -2.08 2.75
C LEU A 129 -10.03 -0.86 3.44
N GLY A 130 -10.58 -0.52 4.61
CA GLY A 130 -10.03 0.55 5.45
C GLY A 130 -8.82 0.13 6.26
N GLY A 131 -8.30 1.08 7.03
CA GLY A 131 -7.35 0.86 8.11
C GLY A 131 -7.19 2.13 8.92
N GLY A 132 -5.95 2.60 9.09
CA GLY A 132 -5.63 3.83 9.80
C GLY A 132 -6.21 5.09 9.14
N GLY A 133 -6.03 6.23 9.82
CA GLY A 133 -6.58 7.52 9.43
C GLY A 133 -7.24 8.20 10.61
N TYR A 134 -6.46 9.01 11.32
CA TYR A 134 -6.82 9.61 12.61
C TYR A 134 -7.16 11.09 12.46
N ASN A 135 -6.99 11.64 11.26
CA ASN A 135 -7.59 12.89 10.83
C ASN A 135 -8.86 12.64 9.99
N ARG A 136 -10.03 13.04 10.50
CA ARG A 136 -11.34 12.82 9.85
C ARG A 136 -11.46 13.44 8.46
N LYS A 137 -10.81 14.58 8.22
CA LYS A 137 -10.82 15.22 6.89
C LYS A 137 -9.98 14.42 5.90
N ASN A 138 -8.83 13.93 6.34
CA ASN A 138 -7.97 13.07 5.53
C ASN A 138 -8.67 11.76 5.19
N LEU A 139 -9.31 11.12 6.19
CA LEU A 139 -10.09 9.90 5.98
C LEU A 139 -11.17 10.06 4.90
N ALA A 140 -11.99 11.10 5.00
CA ALA A 140 -13.03 11.38 4.01
C ALA A 140 -12.44 11.67 2.62
N ALA A 141 -11.39 12.47 2.55
CA ALA A 141 -10.76 12.84 1.27
C ALA A 141 -10.09 11.64 0.58
N ALA A 142 -9.38 10.79 1.34
CA ALA A 142 -8.75 9.57 0.85
C ALA A 142 -9.79 8.60 0.27
N TRP A 143 -10.83 8.29 1.06
CA TRP A 143 -11.87 7.36 0.63
C TRP A 143 -12.66 7.86 -0.57
N ASN A 144 -12.99 9.16 -0.63
CA ASN A 144 -13.62 9.73 -1.82
C ASN A 144 -12.73 9.59 -3.06
N ALA A 145 -11.43 9.80 -2.92
CA ALA A 145 -10.47 9.67 -4.01
C ALA A 145 -10.34 8.21 -4.49
N VAL A 146 -10.25 7.26 -3.57
CA VAL A 146 -10.22 5.81 -3.86
C VAL A 146 -11.53 5.36 -4.53
N LEU A 147 -12.68 5.72 -3.96
CA LEU A 147 -13.98 5.31 -4.49
C LEU A 147 -14.26 5.90 -5.87
N SER A 148 -13.85 7.15 -6.14
CA SER A 148 -13.96 7.73 -7.48
C SER A 148 -13.15 6.91 -8.48
N ALA A 149 -11.88 6.60 -8.17
CA ALA A 149 -11.03 5.80 -9.05
C ALA A 149 -11.59 4.39 -9.31
N LEU A 150 -12.13 3.74 -8.28
CA LEU A 150 -12.77 2.43 -8.42
C LEU A 150 -14.06 2.47 -9.25
N SER A 151 -14.83 3.57 -9.16
CA SER A 151 -16.11 3.71 -9.87
C SER A 151 -15.96 4.11 -11.34
N ASP A 152 -14.86 4.78 -11.67
CA ASP A 152 -14.55 5.26 -13.03
C ASP A 152 -13.84 4.19 -13.90
N SER A 153 -13.62 2.97 -13.37
CA SER A 153 -12.87 1.86 -14.01
C SER A 153 -13.76 0.78 -14.65
#